data_AF-A0A351EL22-F1
#
_entry.id   AF-A0A351EL22-F1
#
_cell.length_a   1.000
_cell.length_b   1.000
_cell.length_c   1.000
_cell.angle_alpha   90.00
_cell.angle_beta   90.00
_cell.angle_gamma   90.00
#
_symmetry.space_group_name_H-M   'P 1'
#
loop_
_entity.id
_entity.type
_entity.pdbx_description
1 polymer ?
#
loop_
_entity_poly.entity_id
_entity_poly.type
_entity_poly.pdbx_seq_one_letter_code
_entity_poly.pdbx_strand_id
1 'polypeptide(L)' 'GCHENYLVDRAVPFGQIVQFITPFFISRQVFCGAGKVGSEAPGLTHEDVPFQITQRADFFEEEVGLETTLK' A
#
# COMPACT_ATOMS: atom_id res chain seq x y z
N GLY A 1 -5.20 -7.72 6.36
CA GLY A 1 -5.40 -6.82 5.21
C GLY A 1 -6.84 -6.35 5.18
N CYS A 2 -7.10 -5.17 4.61
CA CYS A 2 -8.44 -4.67 4.30
C CYS A 2 -8.48 -4.46 2.78
N HIS A 3 -9.28 -5.24 2.06
CA HIS A 3 -9.26 -5.27 0.59
C HIS A 3 -10.49 -4.58 0.01
N GLU A 4 -10.28 -3.82 -1.05
CA GLU A 4 -11.34 -3.15 -1.82
C GLU A 4 -11.50 -3.88 -3.15
N ASN A 5 -12.74 -4.06 -3.61
CA ASN A 5 -13.05 -4.73 -4.88
C ASN A 5 -13.78 -3.75 -5.80
N TYR A 6 -13.32 -3.64 -7.03
CA TYR A 6 -13.88 -2.75 -8.05
C TYR A 6 -14.19 -3.55 -9.31
N LEU A 7 -15.43 -3.49 -9.80
CA LEU A 7 -15.79 -4.06 -11.10
C LEU A 7 -15.22 -3.15 -12.20
N VAL A 8 -14.56 -3.75 -13.19
CA VAL A 8 -13.97 -3.05 -14.34
C VAL A 8 -14.32 -3.76 -15.65
N ASP A 9 -14.32 -3.02 -16.75
CA ASP A 9 -14.49 -3.59 -18.10
C ASP A 9 -13.29 -4.48 -18.44
N ARG A 10 -13.56 -5.68 -18.96
CA ARG A 10 -12.53 -6.65 -19.35
C ARG A 10 -11.63 -6.14 -20.47
N ALA A 11 -12.12 -5.20 -21.29
CA ALA A 11 -11.36 -4.60 -22.38
C ALA A 11 -10.23 -3.69 -21.90
N VAL A 12 -10.23 -3.24 -20.63
CA VAL A 12 -9.18 -2.39 -20.07
C VAL A 12 -7.88 -3.19 -19.92
N PRO A 13 -6.77 -2.78 -20.56
CA PRO A 13 -5.49 -3.44 -20.39
C PRO A 13 -4.99 -3.34 -18.95
N PHE A 14 -4.61 -4.47 -18.36
CA PHE A 14 -4.14 -4.52 -16.97
C PHE A 14 -2.94 -3.58 -16.72
N GLY A 15 -2.02 -3.44 -17.68
CA GLY A 15 -0.90 -2.51 -17.56
C GLY A 15 -1.31 -1.03 -17.41
N GLN A 16 -2.43 -0.62 -18.00
CA GLN A 16 -2.95 0.75 -17.79
C GLN A 16 -3.48 0.92 -16.36
N ILE A 17 -4.12 -0.12 -15.81
CA ILE A 17 -4.59 -0.10 -14.43
C ILE A 17 -3.40 0.10 -13.50
N VAL A 18 -2.34 -0.71 -13.65
CA VAL A 18 -1.10 -0.58 -12.86
C VAL A 18 -0.52 0.83 -12.99
N GLN A 19 -0.32 1.32 -14.22
CA GLN A 19 0.30 2.62 -14.48
C GLN A 19 -0.42 3.79 -13.77
N PHE A 20 -1.75 3.81 -13.76
CA PHE A 20 -2.51 4.93 -13.24
C PHE A 20 -2.94 4.76 -11.78
N ILE A 21 -3.20 3.53 -11.32
CA ILE A 21 -3.69 3.30 -9.96
C ILE A 21 -2.57 3.30 -8.92
N THR A 22 -1.37 2.84 -9.27
CA THR A 22 -0.22 2.78 -8.36
C THR A 22 0.11 4.14 -7.74
N PRO A 23 0.32 5.24 -8.50
CA PRO A 23 0.60 6.55 -7.89
C PRO A 23 -0.56 7.07 -7.03
N PHE A 24 -1.81 6.76 -7.40
CA PHE A 24 -2.98 7.11 -6.59
C PHE A 24 -3.00 6.33 -5.27
N PHE A 25 -2.73 5.02 -5.28
CA PHE A 25 -2.68 4.20 -4.07
C PHE A 25 -1.53 4.58 -3.14
N ILE A 26 -0.38 4.97 -3.68
CA ILE A 26 0.75 5.46 -2.89
C ILE A 26 0.38 6.78 -2.17
N SER A 27 -0.35 7.68 -2.83
CA SER A 27 -0.63 9.02 -2.28
C SER A 27 -1.90 9.09 -1.43
N ARG A 28 -2.90 8.24 -1.67
CA ARG A 28 -4.20 8.30 -0.95
C ARG A 28 -4.09 8.07 0.56
N GLN A 29 -3.00 7.47 1.04
CA GLN A 29 -2.77 7.26 2.48
C GLN A 29 -2.80 8.56 3.30
N VAL A 30 -2.56 9.73 2.68
CA VAL A 30 -2.67 11.05 3.34
C VAL A 30 -4.07 11.29 3.92
N PHE A 31 -5.12 10.76 3.27
CA PHE A 31 -6.51 10.94 3.73
C PHE A 31 -7.23 9.62 4.08
N CYS A 32 -6.69 8.46 3.67
CA CYS A 32 -7.24 7.14 4.03
C CYS A 32 -6.49 6.47 5.20
N GLY A 33 -5.37 7.02 5.63
CA GLY A 33 -4.52 6.43 6.67
C GLY A 33 -5.21 6.33 8.03
N ALA A 34 -5.14 5.16 8.67
CA ALA A 34 -5.70 4.92 9.99
C ALA A 34 -4.73 5.27 11.16
N GLY A 35 -3.51 5.71 10.84
CA GLY A 35 -2.46 5.97 11.82
C GLY A 35 -1.82 4.72 12.42
N LYS A 36 -0.55 4.84 12.81
CA LYS A 36 0.24 3.79 13.45
C LYS A 36 1.34 4.43 14.31
N VAL A 37 1.55 3.92 15.51
CA VAL A 37 2.69 4.30 16.37
C VAL A 37 3.85 3.35 16.07
N GLY A 38 5.04 3.89 15.80
CA GLY A 38 6.21 3.11 15.39
C GLY A 38 6.29 2.83 13.88
N SER A 39 7.31 2.06 13.49
CA SER A 39 7.63 1.67 12.12
C SER A 39 8.17 0.25 12.07
N GLU A 40 7.81 -0.49 11.03
CA GLU A 40 8.24 -1.88 10.79
C GLU A 40 9.25 -1.93 9.64
N ALA A 41 9.59 -0.77 9.06
CA ALA A 41 10.65 -0.64 8.09
C ALA A 41 11.98 -1.19 8.65
N PRO A 42 12.66 -2.09 7.91
CA PRO A 42 13.91 -2.69 8.37
C PRO A 42 14.96 -1.65 8.74
N GLY A 43 15.55 -1.80 9.93
CA GLY A 43 16.63 -0.93 10.41
C GLY A 43 16.18 0.37 11.08
N LEU A 44 14.87 0.62 11.22
CA LEU A 44 14.34 1.73 12.00
C LEU A 44 13.82 1.26 13.36
N THR A 45 13.94 2.12 14.35
CA THR A 45 13.34 1.95 15.68
C THR A 45 12.09 2.81 15.82
N HIS A 46 11.34 2.59 16.90
CA HIS A 46 10.19 3.43 17.24
C HIS A 46 10.59 4.88 17.56
N GLU A 47 11.85 5.13 17.95
CA GLU A 47 12.34 6.48 18.20
C GLU A 47 12.61 7.23 16.87
N ASP A 48 13.05 6.51 15.84
CA ASP A 48 13.32 7.09 14.51
C ASP A 48 12.03 7.52 13.81
N VAL A 49 10.97 6.71 13.95
CA VAL A 49 9.64 6.99 13.38
C VAL A 49 8.58 6.73 14.44
N PRO A 50 8.27 7.74 15.28
CA PRO A 50 7.31 7.58 16.37
C PRO A 50 5.86 7.41 15.88
N PHE A 51 5.56 7.92 14.68
CA PHE A 51 4.23 7.82 14.10
C PHE A 51 4.27 7.78 12.57
N GLN A 52 3.39 6.97 11.98
CA GLN A 52 3.12 6.86 10.55
C GLN A 52 1.62 7.05 10.29
N ILE A 53 1.27 7.63 9.14
CA ILE A 53 -0.13 7.84 8.75
C ILE A 53 -0.86 6.55 8.37
N THR A 54 -0.14 5.49 8.01
CA THR A 54 -0.71 4.21 7.56
C THR A 54 -0.13 3.03 8.32
N GLN A 55 -0.95 1.99 8.50
CA GLN A 55 -0.54 0.74 9.14
C GLN A 55 0.08 -0.26 8.16
N ARG A 56 0.01 -0.01 6.85
CA ARG A 56 0.26 -1.03 5.82
C ARG A 56 1.50 -0.80 4.97
N ALA A 57 2.02 0.42 4.86
CA ALA A 57 3.09 0.74 3.90
C ALA A 57 4.36 -0.08 4.10
N ASP A 58 4.77 -0.33 5.34
CA ASP A 58 5.99 -1.09 5.65
C ASP A 58 5.95 -2.56 5.22
N PHE A 59 4.78 -3.07 4.81
CA PHE A 59 4.57 -4.47 4.45
C PHE A 59 4.37 -4.70 2.94
N PHE A 60 4.63 -3.68 2.10
CA PHE A 60 4.59 -3.81 0.64
C PHE A 60 6.01 -3.82 0.09
N GLU A 61 6.34 -4.86 -0.69
CA GLU A 61 7.70 -5.12 -1.18
C GLU A 61 7.79 -5.13 -2.72
N GLU A 62 6.66 -5.31 -3.40
CA GLU A 62 6.59 -5.44 -4.86
C GLU A 62 5.52 -4.51 -5.44
N GLU A 63 5.75 -4.05 -6.67
CA GLU A 63 4.79 -3.20 -7.37
C GLU A 63 3.52 -3.96 -7.78
N VAL A 64 3.68 -5.20 -8.26
CA VAL A 64 2.60 -6.09 -8.71
C VAL A 64 2.93 -7.52 -8.31
N GLY A 65 1.99 -8.21 -7.65
CA GLY A 65 2.15 -9.60 -7.21
C GLY A 65 0.81 -10.33 -7.08
N LEU A 66 0.86 -11.65 -6.89
CA LEU A 66 -0.32 -12.49 -6.67
C LEU A 66 -0.58 -12.75 -5.17
N GLU A 67 0.47 -12.62 -4.38
CA GLU A 67 0.50 -12.96 -2.98
C GLU A 67 -0.13 -11.87 -2.12
N THR A 68 -0.75 -12.27 -1.01
CA THR A 68 -1.46 -11.35 -0.10
C THR A 68 -0.98 -11.39 1.36
N THR A 69 -0.12 -12.37 1.70
CA THR A 69 0.43 -12.55 3.05
C THR A 69 1.92 -12.80 3.09
N LEU A 70 2.55 -13.20 1.98
CA LEU A 70 3.94 -13.64 1.93
C LEU A 70 4.61 -13.17 0.65
N LYS A 71 5.88 -12.81 0.76
CA LYS A 71 6.91 -13.21 -0.19
C LYS A 71 7.85 -14.19 0.53
#